data_AF-A0A7C4V9F1-F1
#
_entry.id   AF-A0A7C4V9F1-F1
#
_cell.length_a   1.000
_cell.length_b   1.000
_cell.length_c   1.000
_cell.angle_alpha   90.00
_cell.angle_beta   90.00
_cell.angle_gamma   90.00
#
_symmetry.space_group_name_H-M   'P 1'
#
loop_
_entity.id
_entity.type
_entity.pdbx_description
1 polymer ?
#
loop_
_entity_poly.entity_id
_entity_poly.type
_entity_poly.pdbx_seq_one_letter_code
_entity_poly.pdbx_strand_id
1 'polypeptide(L)'
;MRAIALVALLTAVLTASAAGQESASNEAPLITGTPEWIERPTTIPHPPGNWWTRTDLPKEALVVLDCLVAPNGRLDCSIQSEEPPGWDFGQQALRLARDLRMAPTTREGEPTANRRHILRIPFRTE
;
A
#
# COMPACT_ATOMS: atom_id res chain seq x y z
N MET A 1 65.65 -2.90 -50.40
CA MET A 1 65.51 -3.23 -48.96
C MET A 1 65.49 -1.93 -48.18
N ARG A 2 64.55 -1.81 -47.21
CA ARG A 2 64.22 -0.69 -46.29
C ARG A 2 63.07 0.26 -46.71
N ALA A 3 62.00 0.21 -45.92
CA ALA A 3 61.24 1.34 -45.36
C ALA A 3 60.37 0.74 -44.22
N ILE A 4 60.79 0.81 -42.96
CA ILE A 4 60.49 1.83 -41.92
C ILE A 4 59.04 1.80 -41.42
N ALA A 5 58.93 1.72 -40.09
CA ALA A 5 57.78 1.46 -39.23
C ALA A 5 56.85 2.65 -38.97
N LEU A 6 55.65 2.37 -38.44
CA LEU A 6 54.83 3.16 -37.50
C LEU A 6 53.55 2.34 -37.18
N VAL A 7 53.48 1.60 -36.07
CA VAL A 7 52.85 1.94 -34.78
C VAL A 7 51.44 2.54 -34.89
N ALA A 8 50.43 1.83 -34.38
CA ALA A 8 49.29 2.45 -33.70
C ALA A 8 48.58 1.43 -32.78
N LEU A 9 48.41 1.84 -31.53
CA LEU A 9 47.90 1.08 -30.39
C LEU A 9 46.41 0.74 -30.53
N LEU A 10 46.04 -0.51 -30.23
CA LEU A 10 44.64 -0.93 -30.06
C LEU A 10 44.23 -0.74 -28.59
N THR A 11 43.69 0.44 -28.26
CA THR A 11 43.08 0.73 -26.96
C THR A 11 41.71 0.06 -26.87
N ALA A 12 41.56 -0.97 -26.04
CA ALA A 12 40.26 -1.54 -25.71
C ALA A 12 39.53 -0.60 -24.74
N VAL A 13 38.49 0.09 -25.21
CA VAL A 13 37.61 0.91 -24.36
C VAL A 13 36.59 -0.03 -23.71
N LEU A 14 36.75 -0.34 -22.42
CA LEU A 14 35.68 -0.99 -21.64
C LEU A 14 34.64 0.06 -21.27
N THR A 15 33.52 0.11 -21.98
CA THR A 15 32.35 0.88 -21.58
C THR A 15 31.62 0.16 -20.43
N ALA A 16 31.83 0.61 -19.20
CA ALA A 16 31.04 0.17 -18.05
C ALA A 16 29.66 0.85 -18.08
N SER A 17 28.61 0.09 -18.40
CA SER A 17 27.23 0.57 -18.27
C SER A 17 26.77 0.41 -16.82
N ALA A 18 27.01 1.43 -15.99
CA ALA A 18 26.30 1.58 -14.72
C ALA A 18 24.92 2.19 -14.99
N ALA A 19 24.00 1.39 -15.54
CA ALA A 19 22.59 1.76 -15.57
C ALA A 19 21.95 1.37 -14.23
N GLY A 20 22.19 2.20 -13.21
CA GLY A 20 21.35 2.22 -12.02
C GLY A 20 19.98 2.77 -12.43
N GLN A 21 19.08 1.89 -12.86
CA GLN A 21 17.72 2.25 -13.21
C GLN A 21 16.91 2.31 -11.91
N GLU A 22 17.03 3.45 -11.23
CA GLU A 22 16.14 3.85 -10.13
C GLU A 22 14.73 3.98 -10.74
N SER A 23 14.00 2.86 -10.74
CA SER A 23 12.62 2.82 -11.18
C SER A 23 11.81 3.58 -10.12
N ALA A 24 11.63 4.88 -10.32
CA ALA A 24 10.60 5.63 -9.64
C ALA A 24 9.25 5.06 -10.09
N SER A 25 8.75 4.10 -9.31
CA SER A 25 7.44 3.48 -9.51
C SER A 25 6.40 4.58 -9.65
N ASN A 26 5.59 4.51 -10.70
CA ASN A 26 4.39 5.33 -10.93
C ASN A 26 3.30 4.93 -9.93
N GLU A 27 3.62 5.02 -8.65
CA GLU A 27 2.74 4.70 -7.55
C GLU A 27 2.32 6.01 -6.89
N ALA A 28 1.03 6.13 -6.60
CA ALA A 28 0.50 7.31 -5.94
C ALA A 28 1.25 7.56 -4.62
N PRO A 29 1.57 8.83 -4.28
CA PRO A 29 2.34 9.13 -3.08
C PRO A 29 1.58 8.68 -1.83
N LEU A 30 2.31 8.22 -0.81
CA LEU A 30 1.72 7.93 0.48
C LEU A 30 1.33 9.22 1.21
N ILE A 31 0.18 9.20 1.88
CA ILE A 31 -0.19 10.21 2.86
C ILE A 31 0.75 10.07 4.06
N THR A 32 1.41 11.17 4.43
CA THR A 32 2.34 11.21 5.57
C THR A 32 1.77 11.97 6.75
N GLY A 33 0.86 12.91 6.49
CA GLY A 33 0.13 13.65 7.52
C GLY A 33 -0.95 12.82 8.23
N THR A 34 -1.53 13.39 9.28
CA THR A 34 -2.61 12.77 10.06
C THR A 34 -3.93 12.82 9.28
N PRO A 35 -4.46 11.68 8.80
CA PRO A 35 -5.72 11.68 8.05
C PRO A 35 -6.89 12.02 8.97
N GLU A 36 -7.84 12.79 8.45
CA GLU A 36 -9.12 13.03 9.10
C GLU A 36 -10.23 12.26 8.38
N TRP A 37 -11.18 11.75 9.16
CA TRP A 37 -12.29 10.94 8.65
C TRP A 37 -13.59 11.71 8.80
N ILE A 38 -14.25 11.97 7.66
CA ILE A 38 -15.58 12.59 7.60
C ILE A 38 -16.65 11.56 7.97
N GLU A 39 -16.55 10.37 7.39
CA GLU A 39 -17.47 9.26 7.66
C GLU A 39 -16.66 8.11 8.27
N ARG A 40 -17.20 7.55 9.35
CA ARG A 40 -16.68 6.35 9.98
C ARG A 40 -17.80 5.32 10.08
N PRO A 41 -17.47 4.03 9.99
CA PRO A 41 -18.39 2.95 10.34
C PRO A 41 -18.99 3.21 11.72
N THR A 42 -20.31 3.37 11.77
CA THR A 42 -21.06 3.59 13.02
C THR A 42 -21.31 2.28 13.75
N THR A 43 -21.25 1.17 13.03
CA THR A 43 -21.36 -0.18 13.55
C THR A 43 -20.00 -0.85 13.36
N ILE A 44 -19.51 -1.51 14.42
CA ILE A 44 -18.42 -2.46 14.26
C ILE A 44 -18.98 -3.55 13.35
N PRO A 45 -18.37 -3.82 12.17
CA PRO A 45 -18.89 -4.84 11.28
C PRO A 45 -18.86 -6.15 12.03
N HIS A 46 -20.04 -6.72 12.24
CA HIS A 46 -20.11 -8.11 12.61
C HIS A 46 -19.49 -8.91 11.46
N PRO A 47 -18.67 -9.91 11.79
CA PRO A 47 -18.13 -10.78 10.76
C PRO A 47 -19.26 -11.49 10.03
N PRO A 48 -19.02 -11.95 8.79
CA PRO A 48 -20.09 -12.47 7.98
C PRO A 48 -20.45 -13.86 8.54
N GLY A 49 -21.74 -14.20 8.53
CA GLY A 49 -22.17 -15.54 8.94
C GLY A 49 -21.96 -15.78 10.45
N ASN A 50 -21.48 -16.95 10.82
CA ASN A 50 -21.57 -17.49 12.18
C ASN A 50 -20.26 -17.37 12.99
N TRP A 51 -19.41 -16.35 12.78
CA TRP A 51 -18.15 -16.20 13.54
C TRP A 51 -18.36 -16.22 15.06
N TRP A 52 -19.46 -15.64 15.56
CA TRP A 52 -19.78 -15.67 16.98
C TRP A 52 -20.08 -17.08 17.51
N THR A 53 -20.33 -18.06 16.63
CA THR A 53 -20.48 -19.48 17.01
C THR A 53 -19.21 -20.28 16.81
N ARG A 54 -18.16 -19.69 16.23
CA ARG A 54 -16.89 -20.37 15.97
C ARG A 54 -15.99 -20.30 17.19
N THR A 55 -15.73 -21.45 17.79
CA THR A 55 -14.81 -21.60 18.92
C THR A 55 -13.34 -21.68 18.49
N ASP A 56 -13.06 -21.90 17.20
CA ASP A 56 -11.72 -21.99 16.64
C ASP A 56 -11.15 -20.62 16.21
N LEU A 57 -11.95 -19.56 16.29
CA LEU A 57 -11.59 -18.25 15.79
C LEU A 57 -10.40 -17.63 16.56
N PRO A 58 -9.45 -16.99 15.86
CA PRO A 58 -8.40 -16.22 16.51
C PRO A 58 -8.98 -15.11 17.37
N LYS A 59 -8.47 -14.98 18.61
CA LYS A 59 -8.89 -13.94 19.56
C LYS A 59 -8.57 -12.53 19.08
N GLU A 60 -7.50 -12.42 18.31
CA GLU A 60 -7.00 -11.19 17.75
C GLU A 60 -6.60 -11.43 16.29
N ALA A 61 -6.83 -10.43 15.45
CA ALA A 61 -6.29 -10.40 14.11
C ALA A 61 -5.95 -8.97 13.70
N LEU A 62 -5.03 -8.82 12.75
CA LEU A 62 -4.67 -7.56 12.14
C LEU A 62 -4.75 -7.70 10.62
N VAL A 63 -5.50 -6.80 10.00
CA VAL A 63 -5.48 -6.62 8.55
C VAL A 63 -4.82 -5.30 8.22
N VAL A 64 -3.93 -5.33 7.24
CA VAL A 64 -3.37 -4.13 6.61
C VAL A 64 -3.93 -4.04 5.21
N LEU A 65 -4.58 -2.91 4.92
CA LEU A 65 -5.06 -2.56 3.60
C LEU A 65 -4.18 -1.47 3.00
N ASP A 66 -4.01 -1.57 1.68
CA ASP A 66 -3.45 -0.52 0.86
C ASP A 66 -4.57 0.15 0.08
N CYS A 67 -4.81 1.43 0.35
CA CYS A 67 -5.94 2.18 -0.15
C CYS A 67 -5.52 3.37 -1.01
N LEU A 68 -6.08 3.50 -2.21
CA LEU A 68 -6.06 4.73 -2.98
C LEU A 68 -7.25 5.61 -2.56
N VAL A 69 -6.99 6.87 -2.23
CA VAL A 69 -8.04 7.84 -1.87
C VAL A 69 -8.55 8.51 -3.14
N ALA A 70 -9.82 8.28 -3.47
CA ALA A 70 -10.49 8.93 -4.59
C ALA A 70 -10.72 10.44 -4.30
N PRO A 71 -10.92 11.30 -5.33
CA PRO A 71 -11.17 12.73 -5.13
C PRO A 71 -12.37 13.09 -4.24
N ASN A 72 -13.33 12.18 -4.10
CA ASN A 72 -14.49 12.36 -3.21
C ASN A 72 -14.24 11.88 -1.76
N GLY A 73 -13.04 11.41 -1.45
CA GLY A 73 -12.63 10.88 -0.15
C GLY A 73 -12.94 9.40 0.07
N ARG A 74 -13.60 8.71 -0.88
CA ARG A 74 -13.80 7.25 -0.78
C ARG A 74 -12.48 6.52 -0.98
N LEU A 75 -12.40 5.33 -0.42
CA LEU A 75 -11.21 4.49 -0.52
C LEU A 75 -11.43 3.35 -1.53
N ASP A 76 -10.45 3.15 -2.40
CA ASP A 76 -10.31 1.94 -3.20
C ASP A 76 -9.16 1.11 -2.62
N CYS A 77 -9.48 0.03 -1.91
CA CYS A 77 -8.53 -0.71 -1.08
C CYS A 77 -8.29 -2.12 -1.59
N SER A 78 -7.07 -2.59 -1.40
CA SER A 78 -6.65 -3.99 -1.57
C SER A 78 -6.04 -4.53 -0.27
N ILE A 79 -6.10 -5.85 -0.07
CA ILE A 79 -5.50 -6.51 1.10
C ILE A 79 -3.99 -6.58 0.90
N GLN A 80 -3.24 -5.91 1.75
CA GLN A 80 -1.78 -6.02 1.80
C GLN A 80 -1.35 -7.22 2.65
N SER A 81 -1.97 -7.38 3.83
CA SER A 81 -1.73 -8.53 4.70
C SER A 81 -2.89 -8.82 5.65
N GLU A 82 -2.99 -10.07 6.09
CA GLU A 82 -3.92 -10.56 7.11
C GLU A 82 -3.13 -11.49 8.05
N GLU A 83 -3.20 -11.22 9.35
CA GLU A 83 -2.55 -12.03 10.39
C GLU A 83 -3.54 -12.31 11.53
N PRO A 84 -3.82 -13.58 11.88
CA PRO A 84 -3.41 -14.79 11.16
C PRO A 84 -4.14 -14.94 9.82
N PRO A 85 -3.52 -15.54 8.79
CA PRO A 85 -4.12 -15.67 7.47
C PRO A 85 -5.23 -16.73 7.44
N GLY A 86 -6.15 -16.60 6.47
CA GLY A 86 -7.10 -17.65 6.13
C GLY A 86 -8.39 -17.67 6.95
N TRP A 87 -8.72 -16.56 7.63
CA TRP A 87 -9.91 -16.45 8.46
C TRP A 87 -10.99 -15.52 7.89
N ASP A 88 -10.73 -14.88 6.76
CA ASP A 88 -11.59 -13.89 6.08
C ASP A 88 -11.67 -12.53 6.80
N PHE A 89 -10.72 -12.22 7.69
CA PHE A 89 -10.61 -10.88 8.27
C PHE A 89 -10.37 -9.83 7.18
N GLY A 90 -9.56 -10.15 6.17
CA GLY A 90 -9.26 -9.27 5.04
C GLY A 90 -10.51 -8.87 4.27
N GLN A 91 -11.42 -9.82 4.03
CA GLN A 91 -12.69 -9.53 3.37
C GLN A 91 -13.60 -8.65 4.23
N GLN A 92 -13.56 -8.81 5.55
CA GLN A 92 -14.29 -7.89 6.43
C GLN A 92 -13.69 -6.49 6.47
N ALA A 93 -12.37 -6.40 6.51
CA ALA A 93 -11.66 -5.13 6.46
C ALA A 93 -11.99 -4.35 5.17
N LEU A 94 -12.06 -5.02 4.02
CA LEU A 94 -12.51 -4.41 2.77
C LEU A 94 -13.94 -3.88 2.85
N ARG A 95 -14.85 -4.60 3.53
CA ARG A 95 -16.22 -4.12 3.74
C ARG A 95 -16.26 -2.87 4.59
N LEU A 96 -15.55 -2.87 5.72
CA LEU A 96 -15.41 -1.70 6.60
C LEU A 96 -14.86 -0.49 5.82
N ALA A 97 -13.86 -0.70 4.98
CA ALA A 97 -13.21 0.37 4.25
C ALA A 97 -14.14 1.09 3.26
N ARG A 98 -15.19 0.43 2.76
CA ARG A 98 -16.17 1.05 1.85
C ARG A 98 -17.06 2.11 2.51
N ASP A 99 -17.19 2.04 3.83
CA ASP A 99 -17.98 2.98 4.64
C ASP A 99 -17.13 4.13 5.18
N LEU A 100 -15.81 4.09 4.98
CA LEU A 100 -14.90 5.18 5.34
C LEU A 100 -14.91 6.28 4.28
N ARG A 101 -14.81 7.51 4.75
CA ARG A 101 -14.56 8.67 3.89
C ARG A 101 -13.53 9.60 4.51
N MET A 102 -12.43 9.79 3.81
CA MET A 102 -11.34 10.68 4.21
C MET A 102 -11.65 12.13 3.87
N ALA A 103 -11.20 13.06 4.72
CA ALA A 103 -11.23 14.49 4.43
C ALA A 103 -10.30 14.83 3.26
N PRO A 104 -10.57 15.91 2.49
CA PRO A 104 -9.72 16.32 1.37
C PRO A 104 -8.29 16.69 1.74
N THR A 105 -8.05 17.04 3.00
CA THR A 105 -6.73 17.39 3.54
C THR A 105 -6.48 16.68 4.86
N THR A 106 -5.21 16.38 5.16
CA THR A 106 -4.77 16.00 6.51
C THR A 106 -4.85 17.19 7.46
N ARG A 107 -4.61 16.94 8.76
CA ARG A 107 -4.52 18.02 9.77
C ARG A 107 -3.45 19.06 9.47
N GLU A 108 -2.38 18.63 8.80
CA GLU A 108 -1.24 19.46 8.40
C GLU A 108 -1.48 20.16 7.05
N GLY A 109 -2.64 19.96 6.42
CA GLY A 109 -3.01 20.57 5.14
C GLY A 109 -2.50 19.81 3.90
N GLU A 110 -1.97 18.59 4.06
CA GLU A 110 -1.57 17.77 2.91
C GLU A 110 -2.81 17.30 2.13
N PRO A 111 -2.87 17.43 0.80
CA PRO A 111 -3.98 16.87 0.02
C PRO A 111 -4.01 15.34 0.11
N THR A 112 -5.21 14.78 0.26
CA THR A 112 -5.39 13.32 0.37
C THR A 112 -5.81 12.66 -0.94
N ALA A 113 -6.45 13.40 -1.86
CA ALA A 113 -6.92 12.86 -3.13
C ALA A 113 -5.78 12.32 -4.02
N ASN A 114 -6.01 11.18 -4.67
CA ASN A 114 -5.04 10.45 -5.49
C ASN A 114 -3.75 10.09 -4.75
N ARG A 115 -3.83 9.92 -3.43
CA ARG A 115 -2.75 9.43 -2.57
C ARG A 115 -3.07 8.05 -2.06
N ARG A 116 -2.03 7.31 -1.66
CA ARG A 116 -2.15 6.03 -0.97
C ARG A 116 -2.20 6.21 0.54
N HIS A 117 -2.97 5.38 1.20
CA HIS A 117 -3.06 5.30 2.65
C HIS A 117 -2.98 3.84 3.09
N ILE A 118 -2.06 3.56 4.03
CA ILE A 118 -1.95 2.24 4.65
C ILE A 118 -2.89 2.19 5.85
N LEU A 119 -4.02 1.52 5.67
CA LEU A 119 -5.07 1.41 6.67
C LEU A 119 -4.88 0.13 7.48
N ARG A 120 -4.69 0.26 8.80
CA ARG A 120 -4.51 -0.88 9.72
C ARG A 120 -5.79 -1.10 10.53
N ILE A 121 -6.36 -2.30 10.43
CA ILE A 121 -7.64 -2.66 11.06
C ILE A 121 -7.41 -3.83 12.02
N PRO A 122 -7.37 -3.58 13.34
CA PRO A 122 -7.34 -4.64 14.33
C PRO A 122 -8.74 -5.22 14.55
N PHE A 123 -8.82 -6.53 14.73
CA PHE A 123 -10.00 -7.26 15.14
C PHE A 123 -9.76 -7.88 16.52
N ARG A 124 -10.78 -7.82 17.36
CA ARG A 124 -10.82 -8.54 18.64
C ARG A 124 -12.14 -9.30 18.72
N THR A 125 -12.05 -10.56 19.12
CA THR A 125 -13.21 -11.43 19.27
C THR A 125 -13.30 -11.78 20.75
N GLU A 126 -14.46 -11.52 21.36
CA GLU A 126 -14.70 -11.80 22.79
C GLU A 126 -14.85 -13.30 23.07
#